data_AF-A0A947VCW1-F1
#
_entry.id   AF-A0A947VCW1-F1
#
_cell.length_a   1.000
_cell.length_b   1.000
_cell.length_c   1.000
_cell.angle_alpha   90.00
_cell.angle_beta   90.00
_cell.angle_gamma   90.00
#
_symmetry.space_group_name_H-M   'P 1'
#
loop_
_entity.id
_entity.type
_entity.pdbx_description
1 polymer ?
#
loop_
_entity_poly.entity_id
_entity_poly.type
_entity_poly.pdbx_seq_one_letter_code
_entity_poly.pdbx_strand_id
1 'polypeptide(L)'
;MIDKNWQEIAPDPDWVRQEVARLNEAVDEFAGAMKAKLSQKAHEGWTGWDQPESGIKIWNAMLAQGAAVPLAKGQEVDIANLAMMLWRTNGRME
;
A
#
# COMPACT_ATOMS: atom_id res chain seq x y z
N MET A 1 14.33 -4.95 -0.87
CA MET A 1 15.14 -6.14 -0.48
C MET A 1 14.72 -6.58 0.92
N ILE A 2 14.61 -7.90 1.17
CA ILE A 2 14.22 -8.47 2.48
C ILE A 2 15.45 -8.73 3.38
N ASP A 3 16.67 -8.55 2.85
CA ASP A 3 17.89 -8.72 3.61
C ASP A 3 18.52 -7.36 3.97
N LYS A 4 18.70 -7.13 5.26
CA LYS A 4 19.47 -6.00 5.79
C LYS A 4 20.96 -6.34 5.70
N ASN A 5 21.79 -5.39 5.26
CA ASN A 5 23.24 -5.56 5.37
C ASN A 5 23.64 -5.54 6.86
N TRP A 6 23.91 -6.72 7.42
CA TRP A 6 24.34 -6.88 8.81
C TRP A 6 25.84 -6.63 9.02
N GLN A 7 26.60 -6.40 7.96
CA GLN A 7 28.06 -6.18 8.03
C GLN A 7 28.42 -4.72 8.39
N GLU A 8 27.45 -3.83 8.61
CA GLU A 8 27.63 -2.39 8.93
C GLU A 8 28.47 -1.59 7.92
N ILE A 9 28.89 -2.19 6.81
CA ILE A 9 29.57 -1.50 5.72
C ILE A 9 28.56 -0.56 5.05
N ALA A 10 28.87 0.73 5.08
CA ALA A 10 28.08 1.73 4.38
C ALA A 10 28.03 1.39 2.88
N PRO A 11 26.82 1.32 2.28
CA PRO A 11 26.70 1.05 0.86
C PRO A 11 27.28 2.20 0.03
N ASP A 12 27.75 1.88 -1.17
CA ASP A 12 28.22 2.88 -2.14
C ASP A 12 27.12 3.96 -2.37
N PRO A 13 27.42 5.25 -2.14
CA PRO A 13 26.47 6.33 -2.32
C PRO A 13 25.84 6.38 -3.73
N ASP A 14 26.57 5.97 -4.77
CA ASP A 14 26.08 5.99 -6.15
C ASP A 14 25.05 4.89 -6.37
N TRP A 15 25.33 3.69 -5.86
CA TRP A 15 24.38 2.59 -5.81
C TRP A 15 23.12 2.98 -5.03
N VAL A 16 23.26 3.61 -3.85
CA VAL A 16 22.10 4.05 -3.04
C VAL A 16 21.21 5.01 -3.83
N ARG A 17 21.78 5.98 -4.53
CA ARG A 17 21.00 6.93 -5.34
C ARG A 17 20.23 6.24 -6.46
N GLN A 18 20.85 5.26 -7.13
CA GLN A 18 20.20 4.47 -8.17
C GLN A 18 19.07 3.60 -7.59
N GLU A 19 19.29 2.95 -6.45
CA GLU A 19 18.28 2.12 -5.81
C GLU A 19 17.09 2.95 -5.32
N VAL A 20 17.34 4.12 -4.72
CA VAL A 20 16.27 5.07 -4.34
C VAL A 20 15.46 5.49 -5.57
N ALA A 21 16.11 5.79 -6.70
CA ALA A 21 15.40 6.16 -7.92
C ALA A 21 14.50 5.01 -8.42
N ARG A 22 14.99 3.76 -8.42
CA ARG A 22 14.21 2.57 -8.81
C ARG A 22 13.04 2.30 -7.87
N LEU A 23 13.23 2.50 -6.56
CA LEU A 23 12.16 2.35 -5.58
C LEU A 23 11.07 3.41 -5.79
N ASN A 24 11.45 4.65 -6.05
CA ASN A 24 10.48 5.72 -6.33
C ASN A 24 9.68 5.42 -7.60
N GLU A 25 10.33 5.01 -8.69
CA GLU A 25 9.66 4.63 -9.93
C GLU A 25 8.65 3.49 -9.70
N ALA A 26 9.05 2.42 -9.00
CA ALA A 26 8.14 1.32 -8.67
C ALA A 26 6.95 1.75 -7.80
N VAL A 27 7.17 2.66 -6.85
CA VAL A 27 6.10 3.23 -6.02
C VAL A 27 5.15 4.08 -6.85
N ASP A 28 5.66 4.90 -7.77
CA ASP A 28 4.85 5.76 -8.63
C ASP A 28 3.97 4.94 -9.58
N GLU A 29 4.52 3.89 -10.19
CA GLU A 29 3.76 2.94 -11.00
C GLU A 29 2.65 2.28 -10.19
N PHE A 30 2.97 1.78 -9.00
CA PHE A 30 2.01 1.14 -8.11
C PHE A 30 0.91 2.11 -7.63
N ALA A 31 1.28 3.34 -7.30
CA ALA A 31 0.34 4.39 -6.96
C ALA A 31 -0.60 4.74 -8.13
N GLY A 32 -0.10 4.67 -9.38
CA GLY A 32 -0.92 4.77 -10.59
C GLY A 32 -2.01 3.69 -10.63
N ALA A 33 -1.65 2.43 -10.40
CA ALA A 33 -2.58 1.30 -10.34
C ALA A 33 -3.61 1.43 -9.20
N MET A 34 -3.17 1.88 -8.02
CA MET A 34 -4.03 2.18 -6.87
C MET A 34 -5.11 3.21 -7.23
N LYS A 35 -4.71 4.34 -7.82
CA LYS A 35 -5.63 5.40 -8.25
C LYS A 35 -6.63 4.90 -9.28
N ALA A 36 -6.18 4.15 -10.28
CA ALA A 36 -7.07 3.58 -11.31
C ALA A 36 -8.12 2.66 -10.69
N LYS A 37 -7.72 1.78 -9.76
CA LYS A 37 -8.63 0.87 -9.05
C LYS A 37 -9.64 1.61 -8.17
N LEU A 38 -9.20 2.62 -7.41
CA LEU A 38 -10.10 3.45 -6.60
C LEU A 38 -11.10 4.21 -7.47
N SER A 39 -10.65 4.76 -8.60
CA SER A 39 -11.53 5.43 -9.56
C SER A 39 -12.59 4.47 -10.10
N GLN A 40 -12.19 3.25 -10.49
CA GLN A 40 -13.15 2.21 -10.90
C GLN A 40 -14.18 1.93 -9.78
N LYS A 41 -13.73 1.73 -8.54
CA LYS A 41 -14.61 1.46 -7.39
C LYS A 41 -15.57 2.63 -7.10
N ALA A 42 -15.12 3.87 -7.25
CA ALA A 42 -16.00 5.03 -7.13
C ALA A 42 -17.10 5.04 -8.21
N HIS A 43 -16.77 4.69 -9.46
CA HIS A 43 -17.77 4.54 -10.54
C HIS A 43 -18.73 3.36 -10.31
N GLU A 44 -18.28 2.31 -9.62
CA GLU A 44 -19.12 1.20 -9.15
C GLU A 44 -20.01 1.59 -7.95
N GLY A 45 -19.90 2.81 -7.42
CA GLY A 45 -20.72 3.34 -6.32
C GLY A 45 -20.16 3.09 -4.91
N TRP A 46 -18.92 2.60 -4.79
CA TRP A 46 -18.29 2.42 -3.48
C TRP A 46 -17.95 3.77 -2.84
N THR A 47 -18.30 3.93 -1.56
CA THR A 47 -18.11 5.16 -0.77
C THR A 47 -17.86 4.82 0.70
N GLY A 48 -17.69 5.84 1.56
CA GLY A 48 -17.56 5.71 3.01
C GLY A 48 -16.18 5.26 3.51
N TRP A 49 -15.18 5.21 2.62
CA TRP A 49 -13.81 4.79 2.96
C TRP A 49 -13.09 5.79 3.89
N ASP A 50 -13.54 7.04 3.93
CA ASP A 50 -12.95 8.15 4.69
C ASP A 50 -13.69 8.44 6.01
N GLN A 51 -14.70 7.63 6.34
CA GLN A 51 -15.49 7.74 7.55
C GLN A 51 -14.84 6.96 8.71
N PRO A 52 -14.73 7.53 9.92
CA PRO A 52 -14.16 6.84 11.08
C PRO A 52 -14.84 5.51 11.39
N GLU A 53 -16.17 5.44 11.25
CA GLU A 53 -16.98 4.24 11.50
C GLU A 53 -16.67 3.08 10.54
N SER A 54 -16.03 3.35 9.39
CA SER A 54 -15.60 2.33 8.44
C SER A 54 -14.30 1.63 8.84
N GLY A 55 -13.56 2.15 9.83
CA GLY A 55 -12.23 1.65 10.19
C GLY A 55 -12.20 0.15 10.50
N ILE A 56 -13.15 -0.35 11.30
CA ILE A 56 -13.24 -1.80 11.63
C ILE A 56 -13.50 -2.64 10.38
N LYS A 57 -14.37 -2.17 9.47
CA LYS A 57 -14.70 -2.89 8.22
C LYS A 57 -13.46 -2.96 7.30
N ILE A 58 -12.72 -1.86 7.19
CA ILE A 58 -11.51 -1.77 6.37
C ILE A 58 -10.41 -2.67 6.94
N TRP A 59 -10.20 -2.67 8.26
CA TRP A 59 -9.28 -3.59 8.94
C TRP A 59 -9.60 -5.05 8.65
N ASN A 60 -10.86 -5.46 8.78
CA ASN A 60 -11.27 -6.84 8.53
C ASN A 60 -11.07 -7.24 7.06
N ALA A 61 -11.38 -6.35 6.11
CA ALA A 61 -11.15 -6.61 4.69
C ALA A 61 -9.65 -6.79 4.39
N MET A 62 -8.78 -5.97 4.99
CA MET A 62 -7.34 -6.05 4.78
C MET A 62 -6.76 -7.35 5.34
N LEU A 63 -7.19 -7.76 6.55
CA LEU A 63 -6.78 -9.03 7.14
C LEU A 63 -7.25 -10.23 6.32
N ALA A 64 -8.50 -10.22 5.85
CA ALA A 64 -9.04 -11.33 5.04
C ALA A 64 -8.28 -11.50 3.72
N GLN A 65 -7.96 -10.41 3.03
CA GLN A 65 -7.20 -10.46 1.77
C GLN A 65 -5.72 -10.83 2.02
N GLY A 66 -5.09 -10.26 3.05
CA GLY A 66 -3.70 -10.56 3.40
C GLY A 66 -3.49 -12.00 3.88
N ALA A 67 -4.44 -12.58 4.62
CA ALA A 67 -4.36 -13.96 5.10
C ALA A 67 -4.53 -15.00 3.98
N ALA A 68 -5.05 -14.60 2.82
CA ALA A 68 -5.28 -15.50 1.69
C ALA A 68 -4.05 -15.65 0.76
N VAL A 69 -2.88 -15.12 1.11
CA VAL A 69 -1.64 -15.33 0.34
C VAL A 69 -1.23 -16.83 0.40
N PRO A 70 -0.94 -17.50 -0.73
CA PRO A 70 -0.64 -16.96 -2.07
C PRO A 70 -1.84 -16.84 -3.03
N LEU A 71 -3.05 -17.27 -2.65
CA LEU A 71 -4.26 -17.20 -3.49
C LEU A 71 -4.67 -15.74 -3.78
N ALA A 72 -4.26 -14.80 -2.93
CA ALA A 72 -4.46 -13.36 -3.11
C ALA A 72 -3.42 -12.69 -4.03
N LYS A 73 -2.56 -13.43 -4.74
CA LYS A 73 -1.66 -12.85 -5.75
C LYS A 73 -2.48 -12.08 -6.80
N GLY A 74 -2.11 -10.82 -7.05
CA GLY A 74 -2.89 -9.89 -7.89
C GLY A 74 -3.85 -8.99 -7.11
N GLN A 75 -4.01 -9.17 -5.79
CA GLN A 75 -4.79 -8.29 -4.91
C GLN A 75 -3.93 -7.25 -4.18
N GLU A 76 -2.65 -7.13 -4.50
CA GLU A 76 -1.72 -6.24 -3.81
C GLU A 76 -2.22 -4.78 -3.84
N VAL A 77 -2.80 -4.36 -4.96
CA VAL A 77 -3.40 -3.03 -5.13
C VAL A 77 -4.61 -2.82 -4.22
N ASP A 78 -5.47 -3.83 -4.06
CA ASP A 78 -6.65 -3.74 -3.20
C ASP A 78 -6.24 -3.69 -1.72
N ILE A 79 -5.28 -4.52 -1.31
CA ILE A 79 -4.70 -4.51 0.04
C ILE A 79 -4.04 -3.15 0.34
N ALA A 80 -3.25 -2.61 -0.60
CA ALA A 80 -2.60 -1.32 -0.43
C ALA A 80 -3.61 -0.16 -0.34
N ASN A 81 -4.70 -0.20 -1.10
CA ASN A 81 -5.77 0.78 -0.99
C ASN A 81 -6.45 0.73 0.39
N LEU A 82 -6.72 -0.47 0.94
CA LEU A 82 -7.25 -0.62 2.29
C LEU A 82 -6.27 -0.06 3.35
N ALA A 83 -4.97 -0.36 3.22
CA ALA A 83 -3.95 0.17 4.10
C ALA A 83 -3.87 1.71 4.03
N MET A 84 -3.96 2.28 2.83
CA MET A 84 -3.97 3.73 2.61
C MET A 84 -5.17 4.40 3.28
N MET A 85 -6.37 3.81 3.15
CA MET A 85 -7.58 4.31 3.81
C MET A 85 -7.39 4.36 5.33
N LEU A 86 -6.89 3.29 5.94
CA LEU A 86 -6.61 3.22 7.38
C LEU A 86 -5.56 4.25 7.81
N TRP A 87 -4.47 4.40 7.05
CA TRP A 87 -3.44 5.41 7.33
C TRP A 87 -4.04 6.82 7.32
N ARG A 88 -4.89 7.12 6.32
CA ARG A 88 -5.55 8.42 6.17
C ARG A 88 -6.52 8.72 7.30
N THR A 89 -7.29 7.73 7.78
CA THR A 89 -8.25 7.91 8.88
C THR A 89 -7.57 7.95 10.24
N ASN A 90 -6.48 7.20 10.44
CA ASN A 90 -5.73 7.20 11.70
C ASN A 90 -5.05 8.55 11.98
N GLY A 91 -4.54 9.24 10.95
CA GLY A 91 -3.96 10.59 11.08
C GLY A 91 -4.98 11.71 11.34
N ARG A 92 -6.27 11.39 11.52
CA ARG A 92 -7.35 12.32 11.85
C ARG A 92 -8.03 12.02 13.20
N MET A 93 -7.48 11.08 13.98
CA MET A 93 -7.94 10.75 15.34
C MET A 93 -7.15 11.48 16.44
N GLU A 94 -6.36 12.50 16.07
CA GLU A 94 -5.76 13.50 16.97
C GLU A 94 -6.57 14.80 16.93
#